data_AF-A0A2V8P239-F1
#
_entry.id   AF-A0A2V8P239-F1
#
_cell.length_a   1.000
_cell.length_b   1.000
_cell.length_c   1.000
_cell.angle_alpha   90.00
_cell.angle_beta   90.00
_cell.angle_gamma   90.00
#
_symmetry.space_group_name_H-M   'P 1'
#
loop_
_entity.id
_entity.type
_entity.pdbx_description
1 polymer ?
#
loop_
_entity_poly.entity_id
_entity_poly.type
_entity_poly.pdbx_seq_one_letter_code
_entity_poly.pdbx_strand_id
1 'polypeptide(L)'
;MENQVALGKENNAGVLYVAFELSQKKWKLGFGDGKAPQVRQVTIKAGDLEACQQEIGKAKQRFGLDESAAVRSCYEAGREGFWLHRALEAMGIGNMVVDASSIEVNRR
;
A
#
# COMPACT_ATOMS: atom_id res chain seq x y z
N MET A 1 32.84 -32.94 2.42
CA MET A 1 31.83 -32.56 3.43
C MET A 1 32.15 -31.14 3.87
N GLU A 2 31.94 -30.16 2.99
CA GLU A 2 30.65 -29.50 2.75
C GLU A 2 30.03 -28.99 4.06
N ASN A 3 30.15 -27.69 4.30
CA ASN A 3 28.98 -26.84 4.17
C ASN A 3 29.40 -25.38 3.98
N GLN A 4 29.24 -24.91 2.75
CA GLN A 4 29.09 -23.50 2.45
C GLN A 4 27.83 -23.02 3.16
N VAL A 5 28.00 -22.10 4.10
CA VAL A 5 26.90 -21.26 4.58
C VAL A 5 26.50 -20.40 3.39
N ALA A 6 25.40 -20.77 2.73
CA ALA A 6 24.80 -19.95 1.70
C ALA A 6 24.55 -18.56 2.32
N LEU A 7 25.23 -17.54 1.81
CA LEU A 7 24.78 -16.16 1.99
C LEU A 7 23.31 -16.16 1.56
N GLY A 8 22.41 -15.99 2.53
CA GLY A 8 20.99 -15.83 2.26
C GLY A 8 20.86 -14.75 1.21
N LYS A 9 20.14 -15.06 0.13
CA LYS A 9 19.80 -14.12 -0.94
C LYS A 9 19.53 -12.76 -0.31
N GLU A 10 20.21 -11.73 -0.80
CA GLU A 10 19.95 -10.37 -0.37
C GLU A 10 18.46 -10.11 -0.58
N ASN A 11 17.71 -10.12 0.51
CA ASN A 11 16.27 -9.91 0.46
C ASN A 11 16.11 -8.50 -0.09
N ASN A 12 15.58 -8.38 -1.30
CA ASN A 12 15.10 -7.11 -1.79
C ASN A 12 13.76 -6.87 -1.09
N ALA A 13 13.81 -6.73 0.25
CA ALA A 13 12.72 -6.52 1.19
C ALA A 13 12.15 -5.11 1.02
N GLY A 14 12.00 -4.67 -0.22
CA GLY A 14 11.45 -3.40 -0.61
C GLY A 14 10.04 -3.24 -0.05
N VAL A 15 9.59 -2.00 -0.03
CA VAL A 15 8.30 -1.63 0.51
C VAL A 15 7.35 -1.38 -0.65
N LEU A 16 6.16 -1.97 -0.58
CA LEU A 16 5.06 -1.57 -1.45
C LEU A 16 4.31 -0.41 -0.79
N TYR A 17 4.25 0.72 -1.48
CA TYR A 17 3.44 1.86 -1.10
C TYR A 17 2.08 1.81 -1.79
N VAL A 18 1.02 2.12 -1.05
CA VAL A 18 -0.36 2.13 -1.54
C VAL A 18 -1.05 3.45 -1.18
N ALA A 19 -1.42 4.24 -2.18
CA ALA A 19 -2.25 5.42 -2.00
C ALA A 19 -3.72 5.08 -2.28
N PHE A 20 -4.62 5.45 -1.39
CA PHE A 20 -6.06 5.23 -1.54
C PHE A 20 -6.78 6.55 -1.85
N GLU A 21 -7.49 6.59 -2.97
CA GLU A 21 -8.51 7.61 -3.25
C GLU A 21 -9.89 7.00 -2.95
N LEU A 22 -10.55 7.50 -1.91
CA LEU A 22 -11.75 6.89 -1.36
C LEU A 22 -13.02 7.62 -1.84
N SER A 23 -14.01 6.86 -2.30
CA SER A 23 -15.37 7.35 -2.57
C SER A 23 -16.40 6.31 -2.13
N GLN A 24 -17.67 6.72 -2.03
CA GLN A 24 -18.77 5.86 -1.56
C GLN A 24 -19.02 4.61 -2.43
N LYS A 25 -18.66 4.65 -3.72
CA LYS A 25 -18.97 3.56 -4.66
C LYS A 25 -17.73 2.77 -5.07
N LYS A 26 -16.59 3.45 -5.17
CA LYS A 26 -15.34 2.90 -5.68
C LYS A 26 -14.15 3.47 -4.94
N TRP A 27 -13.11 2.67 -4.78
CA TRP A 27 -11.81 3.13 -4.33
C TRP A 27 -10.82 3.01 -5.48
N LYS A 28 -9.96 4.02 -5.67
CA LYS A 28 -8.79 3.88 -6.55
C LYS A 28 -7.56 3.61 -5.69
N LEU A 29 -6.78 2.63 -6.09
CA LEU A 29 -5.54 2.27 -5.43
C LEU A 29 -4.38 2.57 -6.37
N GLY A 30 -3.43 3.39 -5.91
CA GLY A 30 -2.15 3.62 -6.57
C GLY A 30 -1.04 2.86 -5.86
N PHE A 31 -0.24 2.11 -6.60
CA PHE A 31 0.85 1.28 -6.08
C PHE A 31 2.21 1.74 -6.63
N GLY A 32 3.23 1.73 -5.78
CA GLY A 32 4.62 1.96 -6.17
C GLY A 32 5.62 1.31 -5.21
N ASP A 33 6.85 1.11 -5.64
CA ASP A 33 7.95 0.53 -4.84
C ASP A 33 8.93 1.61 -4.32
N GLY A 34 8.54 2.88 -4.41
CA GLY A 34 9.39 4.03 -4.07
C GLY A 34 10.39 4.41 -5.16
N LYS A 35 10.44 3.67 -6.28
CA LYS A 35 11.28 3.99 -7.44
C LYS A 35 10.40 4.68 -8.49
N ALA A 36 10.66 5.98 -8.71
CA ALA A 36 10.04 6.69 -9.81
C ALA A 36 10.46 6.06 -11.16
N PRO A 37 9.61 6.07 -12.21
CA PRO A 37 8.29 6.70 -12.33
C PRO A 37 7.11 5.70 -12.36
N GLN A 38 7.31 4.41 -12.06
CA GLN A 38 6.28 3.39 -12.31
C GLN A 38 5.22 3.36 -11.21
N VAL A 39 4.00 3.78 -11.56
CA VAL A 39 2.81 3.63 -10.72
C VAL A 39 1.82 2.69 -11.39
N ARG A 40 1.33 1.70 -10.64
CA ARG A 40 0.20 0.85 -11.06
C ARG A 40 -1.07 1.39 -10.42
N GLN A 41 -2.14 1.55 -11.19
CA GLN A 41 -3.43 1.99 -10.66
C GLN A 41 -4.54 1.00 -10.98
N VAL A 42 -5.43 0.78 -10.03
CA VAL A 42 -6.65 -0.02 -10.20
C VAL A 42 -7.82 0.64 -9.49
N THR A 43 -9.04 0.29 -9.90
CA THR A 43 -10.27 0.70 -9.23
C THR A 43 -10.98 -0.55 -8.72
N ILE A 44 -11.39 -0.54 -7.46
CA ILE A 44 -12.17 -1.60 -6.82
C ILE A 44 -13.47 -1.04 -6.25
N LYS A 45 -14.41 -1.91 -5.87
CA LYS A 45 -15.61 -1.49 -5.16
C LYS A 45 -15.24 -0.93 -3.77
N ALA A 46 -15.94 0.11 -3.33
CA ALA A 46 -15.74 0.65 -1.99
C ALA A 46 -16.00 -0.43 -0.93
N GLY A 47 -15.10 -0.53 0.05
CA GLY A 47 -15.20 -1.51 1.15
C GLY A 47 -14.73 -2.92 0.81
N ASP A 48 -14.29 -3.18 -0.42
CA ASP A 48 -13.87 -4.51 -0.86
C ASP A 48 -12.43 -4.82 -0.43
N LEU A 49 -12.28 -5.23 0.83
CA LEU A 49 -10.98 -5.56 1.42
C LEU A 49 -10.33 -6.80 0.78
N GLU A 50 -11.13 -7.74 0.29
CA GLU A 50 -10.62 -8.92 -0.40
C GLU A 50 -9.99 -8.53 -1.74
N ALA A 51 -10.69 -7.72 -2.55
CA ALA A 51 -10.12 -7.18 -3.77
C ALA A 51 -8.87 -6.34 -3.48
N CYS A 52 -8.85 -5.55 -2.39
CA CYS A 52 -7.67 -4.81 -1.97
C CYS A 52 -6.47 -5.73 -1.73
N GLN A 53 -6.64 -6.82 -0.97
CA GLN A 53 -5.59 -7.80 -0.68
C GLN A 53 -5.08 -8.50 -1.95
N GLN A 54 -5.98 -8.87 -2.86
CA GLN A 54 -5.62 -9.46 -4.16
C GLN A 54 -4.79 -8.49 -5.00
N GLU A 55 -5.19 -7.22 -5.05
CA GLU A 55 -4.48 -6.19 -5.82
C GLU A 55 -3.10 -5.85 -5.23
N ILE A 56 -2.94 -5.94 -3.90
CA ILE A 56 -1.63 -5.86 -3.23
C ILE A 56 -0.70 -6.99 -3.70
N GLY A 57 -1.20 -8.24 -3.76
CA GLY A 57 -0.42 -9.38 -4.25
C GLY A 57 0.05 -9.20 -5.70
N LYS A 58 -0.87 -8.78 -6.58
CA LYS A 58 -0.54 -8.46 -7.98
C LYS A 58 0.48 -7.32 -8.11
N ALA A 59 0.37 -6.30 -7.24
CA ALA A 59 1.32 -5.20 -7.23
C ALA A 59 2.72 -5.66 -6.79
N LYS A 60 2.85 -6.47 -5.73
CA LYS A 60 4.13 -7.06 -5.32
C LYS A 60 4.81 -7.81 -6.47
N GLN A 61 4.06 -8.67 -7.18
CA GLN A 61 4.56 -9.37 -8.37
C GLN A 61 4.99 -8.40 -9.48
N ARG A 62 4.19 -7.37 -9.77
CA ARG A 62 4.47 -6.39 -10.82
C ARG A 62 5.75 -5.58 -10.55
N PHE A 63 6.06 -5.32 -9.29
CA PHE A 63 7.26 -4.58 -8.86
C PHE A 63 8.44 -5.50 -8.50
N GLY A 64 8.29 -6.83 -8.62
CA GLY A 64 9.35 -7.77 -8.28
C GLY A 64 9.71 -7.77 -6.79
N LEU A 65 8.72 -7.51 -5.93
CA LEU A 65 8.86 -7.53 -4.48
C LEU A 65 8.55 -8.93 -3.94
N ASP A 66 9.24 -9.32 -2.86
CA ASP A 66 8.92 -10.55 -2.12
C ASP A 66 7.48 -10.54 -1.62
N GLU A 67 6.87 -11.73 -1.50
CA GLU A 67 5.51 -11.86 -0.96
C GLU A 67 5.41 -11.33 0.49
N SER A 68 6.50 -11.42 1.25
CA SER A 68 6.63 -10.91 2.61
C SER A 68 6.98 -9.42 2.69
N ALA A 69 7.16 -8.74 1.55
CA ALA A 69 7.46 -7.31 1.50
C ALA A 69 6.46 -6.49 2.33
N ALA A 70 6.98 -5.54 3.10
CA ALA A 70 6.15 -4.66 3.91
C ALA A 70 5.24 -3.81 3.01
N VAL A 71 4.02 -3.58 3.46
CA VAL A 71 3.05 -2.71 2.77
C VAL A 71 2.80 -1.49 3.64
N ARG A 72 2.96 -0.31 3.05
CA ARG A 72 2.67 0.98 3.67
C ARG A 72 1.58 1.67 2.87
N SER A 73 0.60 2.24 3.54
CA SER A 73 -0.51 2.91 2.88
C SER A 73 -0.82 4.28 3.45
N CYS A 74 -1.52 5.09 2.65
CA CYS A 74 -2.15 6.29 3.15
C CYS A 74 -3.51 6.57 2.48
N TYR A 75 -4.34 7.30 3.23
CA TYR A 75 -5.58 7.89 2.72
C TYR A 75 -5.87 9.21 3.44
N GLU A 76 -6.59 10.12 2.76
CA GLU A 76 -7.05 11.36 3.38
C GLU A 76 -8.23 11.10 4.33
N ALA A 77 -8.17 11.65 5.53
CA ALA A 77 -9.24 11.59 6.51
C ALA A 77 -10.55 12.07 5.87
N GLY A 78 -11.57 11.22 5.93
CA GLY A 78 -12.81 11.49 5.22
C GLY A 78 -13.92 10.58 5.67
N ARG A 79 -14.87 10.32 4.76
CA ARG A 79 -16.13 9.63 5.06
C ARG A 79 -15.95 8.19 5.54
N GLU A 80 -14.88 7.50 5.10
CA GLU A 80 -14.54 6.16 5.58
C GLU A 80 -14.04 6.16 7.04
N GLY A 81 -13.80 7.34 7.64
CA GLY A 81 -13.37 7.46 9.03
C GLY A 81 -12.16 6.58 9.36
N PHE A 82 -12.12 6.07 10.58
CA PHE A 82 -11.03 5.22 11.09
C PHE A 82 -11.28 3.72 10.95
N TRP A 83 -12.43 3.29 10.42
CA TRP A 83 -12.70 1.85 10.28
C TRP A 83 -11.76 1.20 9.28
N LEU A 84 -11.46 1.90 8.16
CA LEU A 84 -10.54 1.40 7.15
C LEU A 84 -9.10 1.30 7.70
N HIS A 85 -8.64 2.29 8.47
CA HIS A 85 -7.34 2.21 9.13
C HIS A 85 -7.21 0.94 9.99
N ARG A 86 -8.21 0.66 10.84
CA ARG A 86 -8.22 -0.58 11.66
C ARG A 86 -8.22 -1.85 10.81
N ALA A 87 -8.98 -1.85 9.71
CA ALA A 87 -9.01 -2.99 8.79
C ALA A 87 -7.65 -3.21 8.11
N LEU A 88 -6.98 -2.15 7.67
CA LEU A 88 -5.64 -2.20 7.08
C LEU A 88 -4.60 -2.71 8.09
N GLU A 89 -4.62 -2.22 9.33
CA GLU A 89 -3.73 -2.70 10.39
C GLU A 89 -3.96 -4.18 10.71
N ALA A 90 -5.21 -4.63 10.74
CA ALA A 90 -5.54 -6.04 10.93
C ALA A 90 -5.03 -6.94 9.79
N MET A 91 -4.84 -6.40 8.58
CA MET A 91 -4.18 -7.06 7.45
C MET A 91 -2.64 -6.96 7.50
N GLY A 92 -2.07 -6.35 8.55
CA GLY A 92 -0.62 -6.14 8.69
C GLY A 92 -0.08 -4.98 7.85
N ILE A 93 -0.95 -4.09 7.35
CA ILE A 93 -0.57 -2.95 6.52
C ILE A 93 -0.37 -1.73 7.42
N GLY A 94 0.82 -1.13 7.39
CA GLY A 94 1.09 0.09 8.11
C GLY A 94 0.43 1.29 7.42
N ASN A 95 -0.58 1.90 8.02
CA ASN A 95 -1.40 2.92 7.38
C ASN A 95 -1.29 4.31 8.03
N MET A 96 -1.19 5.35 7.21
CA MET A 96 -1.22 6.75 7.63
C MET A 96 -2.53 7.43 7.18
N VAL A 97 -3.26 8.00 8.13
CA VAL A 97 -4.43 8.84 7.83
C VAL A 97 -3.96 10.29 7.75
N VAL A 98 -4.12 10.92 6.60
CA VAL A 98 -3.67 12.29 6.34
C VAL A 98 -4.84 13.24 6.57
N ASP A 99 -4.72 14.16 7.51
CA ASP A 99 -5.72 15.21 7.70
C ASP A 99 -5.45 16.39 6.76
N ALA A 100 -6.51 16.94 6.14
CA ALA A 100 -6.38 18.05 5.19
C ALA A 100 -5.73 19.31 5.83
N SER A 101 -5.87 19.52 7.13
CA SER A 101 -5.21 20.63 7.85
C SER A 101 -3.71 20.40 8.08
N SER A 102 -3.22 19.18 7.88
CA SER A 102 -1.80 18.82 7.95
C SER A 102 -1.04 19.08 6.65
N ILE A 103 -1.74 19.44 5.57
CA ILE A 103 -1.12 19.80 4.29
C ILE A 103 -0.88 21.31 4.28
N GLU A 104 0.40 21.71 4.23
CA GLU A 104 0.77 23.12 4.10
C GLU A 104 0.23 23.67 2.77
N VAL A 105 -0.78 24.53 2.84
CA VAL A 105 -1.32 25.27 1.69
C VAL A 105 -0.81 26.71 1.71
N ASN A 106 -0.17 27.14 0.63
CA ASN A 106 0.20 28.54 0.45
C ASN A 106 -1.10 29.34 0.22
N ARG A 107 -1.66 29.93 1.28
CA ARG A 107 -2.82 30.82 1.18
C ARG A 107 -2.32 32.17 0.68
N ARG A 108 -2.55 32.48 -0.59
CA ARG A 108 -2.35 33.81 -1.19
C ARG A 108 -3.69 34.36 -1.64
#